data_AF-B7S382-F1
#
_entry.id   AF-B7S382-F1
#
_cell.length_a   1.000
_cell.length_b   1.000
_cell.length_c   1.000
_cell.angle_alpha   90.00
_cell.angle_beta   90.00
_cell.angle_gamma   90.00
#
_symmetry.space_group_name_H-M   'P 1'
#
loop_
_entity.id
_entity.type
_entity.pdbx_description
1 polymer ?
#
loop_
_entity_poly.entity_id
_entity_poly.type
_entity_poly.pdbx_seq_one_letter_code
_entity_poly.pdbx_strand_id
1 'polypeptide(L)'
;MMFTKVRNKLALSGLLFFVVGNVVAGDLDSAAFDLCEKVKACSIAQIAEADLTPELKQMMEPMLESVCDTMRAGVQEVPSDHPLHGPAVDCMRSMAALSCEDFQDEQKVATPDCRAYQETAEQLAQDT
;
A
#
# COMPACT_ATOMS: atom_id res chain seq x y z
N MET A 1 -12.47 -56.78 -22.94
CA MET A 1 -12.42 -56.51 -24.40
C MET A 1 -12.27 -54.99 -24.52
N MET A 2 -11.27 -54.35 -25.11
CA MET A 2 -10.33 -54.68 -26.18
C MET A 2 -9.19 -53.62 -26.21
N PHE A 3 -7.94 -54.10 -26.35
CA PHE A 3 -6.77 -53.53 -27.05
C PHE A 3 -6.07 -52.23 -26.59
N THR A 4 -5.02 -52.46 -25.80
CA THR A 4 -3.62 -52.02 -25.98
C THR A 4 -3.30 -51.29 -27.29
N LYS A 5 -2.80 -50.04 -27.23
CA LYS A 5 -1.59 -49.61 -27.98
C LYS A 5 -1.05 -48.25 -27.50
N VAL A 6 -0.12 -48.30 -26.54
CA VAL A 6 0.85 -47.22 -26.34
C VAL A 6 1.71 -47.14 -27.61
N ARG A 7 1.61 -46.04 -28.35
CA ARG A 7 2.55 -45.68 -29.42
C ARG A 7 3.11 -44.30 -29.13
N ASN A 8 4.14 -44.34 -28.29
CA ASN A 8 5.21 -43.35 -28.22
C ASN A 8 5.71 -43.03 -29.64
N LYS A 9 5.52 -41.77 -30.10
CA LYS A 9 6.42 -41.03 -31.00
C LYS A 9 6.17 -39.52 -30.87
N LEU A 10 7.17 -38.83 -30.31
CA LEU A 10 7.58 -37.43 -30.49
C LEU A 10 6.53 -36.43 -31.02
N ALA A 11 6.11 -35.50 -30.17
CA ALA A 11 5.96 -34.10 -30.55
C ALA A 11 6.24 -33.19 -29.34
N LEU A 12 7.32 -32.44 -29.47
CA LEU A 12 7.73 -31.29 -28.68
C LEU A 12 6.58 -30.27 -28.64
N SER A 13 5.98 -30.02 -27.48
CA SER A 13 5.33 -28.73 -27.21
C SER A 13 5.13 -28.59 -25.70
N GLY A 14 5.92 -27.71 -25.09
CA GLY A 14 5.85 -27.40 -23.69
C GLY A 14 4.50 -26.79 -23.34
N LEU A 15 3.83 -27.37 -22.35
CA LEU A 15 2.79 -26.68 -21.60
C LEU A 15 3.27 -26.62 -20.14
N LEU A 16 4.29 -25.81 -19.92
CA LEU A 16 4.55 -25.21 -18.62
C LEU A 16 3.38 -24.25 -18.37
N PHE A 17 2.33 -24.74 -17.74
CA PHE A 17 1.27 -23.90 -17.21
C PHE A 17 1.87 -23.13 -16.04
N PHE A 18 2.54 -22.01 -16.35
CA PHE A 18 2.92 -21.01 -15.36
C PHE A 18 1.61 -20.50 -14.78
N VAL A 19 1.25 -20.98 -13.59
CA VAL A 19 0.28 -20.30 -12.75
C VAL A 19 0.94 -18.98 -12.37
N VAL A 20 0.72 -17.95 -13.16
CA VAL A 20 1.02 -16.58 -12.76
C VAL A 20 0.00 -16.27 -11.68
N GLY A 21 0.36 -16.57 -10.44
CA GLY A 21 -0.34 -16.04 -9.28
C GLY A 21 -0.21 -14.53 -9.37
N ASN A 22 -1.25 -13.87 -9.87
CA ASN A 22 -1.38 -12.43 -9.74
C ASN A 22 -1.52 -12.18 -8.24
N VAL A 23 -0.42 -11.81 -7.60
CA VAL A 23 -0.46 -11.24 -6.25
C VAL A 23 -1.12 -9.88 -6.42
N VAL A 24 -2.45 -9.87 -6.38
CA VAL A 24 -3.22 -8.64 -6.27
C VAL A 24 -2.95 -8.11 -4.87
N ALA A 25 -2.12 -7.08 -4.78
CA ALA A 25 -2.00 -6.31 -3.56
C ALA A 25 -3.41 -5.83 -3.18
N GLY A 26 -3.82 -6.03 -1.93
CA GLY A 26 -5.11 -5.55 -1.45
C GLY A 26 -5.18 -4.02 -1.57
N ASP A 27 -6.36 -3.47 -1.79
CA ASP A 27 -6.55 -2.02 -1.95
C ASP A 27 -5.98 -1.21 -0.78
N LEU A 28 -6.04 -1.76 0.43
CA LEU A 28 -5.49 -1.16 1.64
C LEU A 28 -3.96 -1.15 1.67
N ASP A 29 -3.31 -2.23 1.24
CA ASP A 29 -1.84 -2.29 1.11
C ASP A 29 -1.35 -1.30 0.04
N SER A 30 -2.06 -1.21 -1.09
CA SER A 30 -1.75 -0.22 -2.13
C SER A 30 -1.91 1.22 -1.61
N ALA A 31 -3.01 1.52 -0.91
CA ALA A 31 -3.26 2.85 -0.38
C ALA A 31 -2.26 3.24 0.72
N ALA A 32 -1.85 2.29 1.57
CA ALA A 32 -0.79 2.49 2.56
C ALA A 32 0.57 2.75 1.90
N PHE A 33 0.86 2.06 0.80
CA PHE A 33 2.07 2.31 0.01
C PHE A 33 2.06 3.71 -0.61
N ASP A 34 0.95 4.13 -1.24
CA ASP A 34 0.80 5.47 -1.81
C ASP A 34 0.99 6.56 -0.75
N LEU A 35 0.40 6.37 0.43
CA LEU A 35 0.58 7.28 1.56
C LEU A 35 2.02 7.30 2.08
N CYS A 36 2.71 6.16 2.11
CA CYS A 36 4.10 6.17 2.54
C CYS A 36 5.03 6.88 1.53
N GLU A 37 4.83 6.65 0.24
CA GLU A 37 5.58 7.37 -0.80
C GLU A 37 5.36 8.88 -0.67
N LYS A 38 4.17 9.31 -0.22
CA LYS A 38 3.93 10.71 0.15
C LYS A 38 4.79 11.19 1.30
N VAL A 39 4.80 10.45 2.42
CA VAL A 39 5.62 10.77 3.60
C VAL A 39 7.09 10.89 3.20
N LYS A 40 7.60 9.92 2.44
CA LYS A 40 8.98 9.90 1.93
C LYS A 40 9.27 11.11 1.05
N ALA A 41 8.44 11.38 0.05
CA ALA A 41 8.62 12.51 -0.86
C ALA A 41 8.63 13.85 -0.11
N CYS A 42 7.68 14.06 0.82
CA CYS A 42 7.60 15.31 1.57
C CYS A 42 8.70 15.45 2.63
N SER A 43 9.18 14.33 3.20
CA SER A 43 10.35 14.34 4.09
C SER A 43 11.61 14.73 3.31
N ILE A 44 11.81 14.14 2.13
CA ILE A 44 12.95 14.47 1.25
C ILE A 44 12.88 15.93 0.80
N ALA A 45 11.70 16.46 0.47
CA ALA A 45 11.54 17.86 0.11
C ALA A 45 11.97 18.80 1.26
N GLN A 46 11.53 18.53 2.49
CA GLN A 46 11.97 19.29 3.68
C GLN A 46 13.49 19.18 3.93
N ILE A 47 14.05 17.98 3.76
CA ILE A 47 15.49 17.73 3.89
C ILE A 47 16.28 18.41 2.78
N ALA A 48 15.73 18.55 1.58
CA ALA A 48 16.39 19.24 0.48
C ALA A 48 16.49 20.74 0.73
N GLU A 49 15.51 21.32 1.42
CA GLU A 49 15.53 22.69 1.93
C GLU A 49 16.48 22.85 3.12
N ALA A 50 16.68 21.79 3.91
CA ALA A 50 17.72 21.75 4.91
C ALA A 50 19.11 21.59 4.25
N ASP A 51 20.08 22.38 4.69
CA ASP A 51 21.46 22.34 4.18
C ASP A 51 22.23 21.13 4.75
N LEU A 52 21.72 19.93 4.48
CA LEU A 52 22.32 18.66 4.90
C LEU A 52 23.40 18.22 3.93
N THR A 53 24.44 17.57 4.47
CA THR A 53 25.50 16.98 3.66
C THR A 53 24.96 15.84 2.79
N PRO A 54 25.58 15.57 1.62
CA PRO A 54 25.18 14.46 0.74
C PRO A 54 25.17 13.09 1.42
N GLU A 55 26.12 12.85 2.34
CA GLU A 55 26.16 11.61 3.14
C GLU A 55 24.91 11.44 4.01
N LEU A 56 24.45 12.51 4.66
CA LEU A 56 23.27 12.43 5.50
C LEU A 56 22.00 12.16 4.66
N LYS A 57 21.91 12.77 3.48
CA LYS A 57 20.81 12.51 2.53
C LYS A 57 20.76 11.04 2.10
N GLN A 58 21.91 10.43 1.80
CA GLN A 58 21.99 9.00 1.44
C GLN A 58 21.64 8.06 2.60
N MET A 59 21.89 8.47 3.84
CA MET A 59 21.52 7.66 5.01
C MET A 59 20.01 7.68 5.30
N MET A 60 19.27 8.72 4.86
CA MET A 60 17.86 8.89 5.17
C MET A 60 16.93 8.07 4.26
N GLU A 61 17.29 7.86 2.99
CA GLU A 61 16.50 7.03 2.07
C GLU A 61 16.16 5.62 2.63
N PRO A 62 17.14 4.81 3.10
CA PRO A 62 16.82 3.48 3.63
C PRO A 62 16.04 3.53 4.96
N MET A 63 16.18 4.61 5.75
CA MET A 63 15.35 4.79 6.94
C MET A 63 13.89 5.06 6.58
N LEU A 64 13.63 5.92 5.58
CA LEU A 64 12.28 6.20 5.10
C LEU A 64 11.64 4.94 4.48
N GLU A 65 12.43 4.12 3.78
CA GLU A 65 11.96 2.82 3.26
C GLU A 65 11.50 1.89 4.40
N SER A 66 12.28 1.78 5.49
CA SER A 66 11.90 0.97 6.65
C SER A 66 10.63 1.48 7.36
N VAL A 67 10.34 2.79 7.30
CA VAL A 67 9.08 3.35 7.80
C VAL A 67 7.91 2.89 6.92
N CYS A 68 8.10 2.87 5.60
CA CYS A 68 7.09 2.35 4.67
C CYS A 68 6.76 0.89 4.90
N ASP A 69 7.77 0.04 5.12
CA ASP A 69 7.54 -1.38 5.43
C ASP A 69 6.69 -1.54 6.69
N THR A 70 6.94 -0.70 7.70
CA THR A 70 6.19 -0.70 8.96
C THR A 70 4.74 -0.26 8.75
N MET A 71 4.51 0.81 7.99
CA MET A 71 3.15 1.28 7.65
C MET A 71 2.35 0.21 6.90
N ARG A 72 2.99 -0.47 5.93
CA ARG A 72 2.35 -1.54 5.15
C ARG A 72 2.06 -2.79 5.96
N ALA A 73 2.93 -3.16 6.89
CA ALA A 73 2.69 -4.29 7.77
C ALA A 73 1.43 -4.09 8.64
N GLY A 74 1.20 -2.86 9.13
CA GLY A 74 0.04 -2.55 9.99
C GLY A 74 -1.32 -2.68 9.29
N VAL A 75 -1.38 -2.50 7.96
CA VAL A 75 -2.66 -2.57 7.23
C VAL A 75 -3.05 -3.98 6.80
N GLN A 76 -2.13 -4.94 6.79
CA GLN A 76 -2.43 -6.32 6.42
C GLN A 76 -3.37 -7.03 7.41
N GLU A 77 -3.66 -6.40 8.55
CA GLU A 77 -4.51 -6.95 9.62
C GLU A 77 -6.01 -6.65 9.43
N VAL A 78 -6.40 -5.77 8.50
CA VAL A 78 -7.80 -5.37 8.30
C VAL A 78 -8.45 -6.18 7.16
N PRO A 79 -9.48 -6.99 7.43
CA PRO A 79 -10.20 -7.74 6.39
C PRO A 79 -10.89 -6.82 5.37
N SER A 80 -10.96 -7.26 4.10
CA SER A 80 -11.56 -6.46 3.02
C SER A 80 -13.08 -6.30 3.11
N ASP A 81 -13.75 -7.17 3.86
CA ASP A 81 -15.18 -7.11 4.17
C ASP A 81 -15.48 -6.32 5.44
N HIS A 82 -14.45 -5.85 6.16
CA HIS A 82 -14.65 -5.03 7.35
C HIS A 82 -15.24 -3.66 6.96
N PRO A 83 -16.24 -3.12 7.68
CA PRO A 83 -16.86 -1.84 7.34
C PRO A 83 -15.89 -0.64 7.28
N LEU A 84 -14.76 -0.74 7.99
CA LEU A 84 -13.69 0.28 7.95
C LEU A 84 -12.74 0.17 6.76
N HIS A 85 -12.73 -0.94 6.02
CA HIS A 85 -11.72 -1.16 4.98
C HIS A 85 -11.80 -0.10 3.87
N GLY A 86 -13.00 0.11 3.31
CA GLY A 86 -13.23 1.14 2.28
C GLY A 86 -12.87 2.55 2.75
N PRO A 87 -13.47 3.04 3.85
CA PRO A 87 -13.14 4.37 4.38
C PRO A 87 -11.66 4.57 4.71
N ALA A 88 -10.95 3.53 5.18
CA ALA A 88 -9.51 3.60 5.42
C ALA A 88 -8.71 3.75 4.12
N VAL A 89 -9.07 3.01 3.05
CA VAL A 89 -8.47 3.16 1.72
C VAL A 89 -8.63 4.59 1.21
N ASP A 90 -9.85 5.15 1.32
CA ASP A 90 -10.16 6.49 0.83
C ASP A 90 -9.40 7.56 1.62
N CYS A 91 -9.36 7.45 2.95
CA CYS A 91 -8.56 8.34 3.80
C CYS A 91 -7.09 8.36 3.37
N MET A 92 -6.44 7.19 3.27
CA MET A 92 -5.02 7.13 2.89
C MET A 92 -4.75 7.70 1.51
N ARG A 93 -5.61 7.40 0.51
CA ARG A 93 -5.49 7.95 -0.85
C ARG A 93 -5.67 9.46 -0.87
N SER A 94 -6.63 9.99 -0.11
CA SER A 94 -6.88 11.43 -0.03
C SER A 94 -5.69 12.20 0.57
N MET A 95 -5.04 11.64 1.59
CA MET A 95 -3.82 12.19 2.18
C MET A 95 -2.66 12.12 1.18
N ALA A 96 -2.49 10.99 0.49
CA ALA A 96 -1.45 10.82 -0.54
C ALA A 96 -1.59 11.83 -1.70
N ALA A 97 -2.79 12.33 -1.96
CA ALA A 97 -3.09 13.31 -3.00
C ALA A 97 -2.78 14.78 -2.63
N LEU A 98 -2.52 15.09 -1.35
CA LEU A 98 -2.24 16.46 -0.89
C LEU A 98 -0.97 17.06 -1.52
N SER A 99 -0.80 18.38 -1.50
CA SER A 99 0.54 18.96 -1.74
C SER A 99 1.45 18.64 -0.54
N CYS A 100 2.79 18.73 -0.67
CA CYS A 100 3.65 18.57 0.51
C CYS A 100 3.48 19.70 1.53
N GLU A 101 3.08 20.90 1.09
CA GLU A 101 2.73 22.01 1.98
C GLU A 101 1.49 21.64 2.81
N ASP A 102 0.42 21.20 2.14
CA ASP A 102 -0.80 20.75 2.84
C ASP A 102 -0.56 19.49 3.67
N PHE A 103 0.28 18.56 3.23
CA PHE A 103 0.60 17.33 3.97
C PHE A 103 1.34 17.61 5.30
N GLN A 104 2.03 18.76 5.39
CA GLN A 104 2.72 19.19 6.60
C GLN A 104 1.83 20.03 7.54
N ASP A 105 0.66 20.47 7.06
CA ASP A 105 -0.34 21.15 7.88
C ASP A 105 -1.30 20.12 8.50
N GLU A 106 -1.20 19.92 9.81
CA GLU A 106 -2.04 18.97 10.56
C GLU A 106 -3.54 19.17 10.31
N GLN A 107 -4.00 20.39 10.05
CA GLN A 107 -5.42 20.67 9.77
C GLN A 107 -5.86 20.23 8.38
N LYS A 108 -4.93 20.11 7.44
CA LYS A 108 -5.18 19.73 6.04
C LYS A 108 -5.10 18.23 5.84
N VAL A 109 -4.28 17.55 6.63
CA VAL A 109 -4.16 16.08 6.64
C VAL A 109 -5.46 15.41 7.13
N ALA A 110 -6.25 16.09 7.96
CA ALA A 110 -7.63 15.72 8.25
C ALA A 110 -8.52 16.01 7.02
N THR A 111 -8.41 15.18 5.99
CA THR A 111 -9.24 15.29 4.79
C THR A 111 -10.70 14.95 5.09
N PRO A 112 -11.65 15.29 4.19
CA PRO A 112 -13.03 14.81 4.30
C PRO A 112 -13.13 13.28 4.42
N ASP A 113 -12.33 12.54 3.67
CA ASP A 113 -12.34 11.07 3.67
C ASP A 113 -11.81 10.50 5.00
N CYS A 114 -10.78 11.12 5.59
CA CYS A 114 -10.29 10.73 6.91
C CYS A 114 -11.28 11.03 8.04
N ARG A 115 -12.06 12.11 7.93
CA ARG A 115 -13.18 12.36 8.85
C ARG A 115 -14.27 11.30 8.72
N ALA A 116 -14.64 10.93 7.50
CA ALA A 116 -15.63 9.88 7.27
C ALA A 116 -15.16 8.52 7.83
N TYR A 117 -13.87 8.18 7.67
CA TYR A 117 -13.26 7.02 8.32
C TYR A 117 -13.39 7.08 9.84
N GLN A 118 -13.03 8.22 10.46
CA GLN A 118 -13.13 8.40 11.90
C GLN A 118 -14.57 8.29 12.40
N GLU A 119 -15.53 8.94 11.74
CA GLU A 119 -16.95 8.85 12.07
C GLU A 119 -17.45 7.40 12.01
N THR A 120 -17.04 6.64 11.00
CA THR A 120 -17.38 5.21 10.88
C THR A 120 -16.78 4.39 12.03
N ALA A 121 -15.52 4.66 12.39
CA ALA A 121 -14.85 3.97 13.49
C ALA A 121 -15.53 4.26 14.84
N GLU A 122 -15.91 5.52 15.08
CA GLU A 122 -16.60 5.95 16.29
C GLU A 122 -18.00 5.31 16.40
N GLN A 123 -18.75 5.22 15.30
CA GLN A 123 -20.06 4.56 15.27
C GLN A 123 -19.93 3.07 15.64
N LEU A 124 -19.00 2.35 15.01
CA LEU A 124 -18.79 0.92 15.30
C LEU A 124 -18.34 0.69 16.75
N ALA A 125 -17.51 1.57 17.30
CA ALA A 125 -17.07 1.48 18.70
C ALA A 125 -18.21 1.71 19.70
N GLN A 126 -19.24 2.47 19.33
CA GLN A 126 -20.44 2.70 20.16
C GLN A 126 -21.47 1.56 20.05
N ASP A 127 -21.46 0.82 18.94
CA ASP A 127 -22.34 -0.31 18.67
C ASP A 127 -21.84 -1.65 19.26
N THR A 128 -20.64 -1.66 19.86
CA THR A 128 -19.98 -2.85 20.46
C THR A 128 -20.10 -2.86 21.98
#